data_AF-H9GQG8-F1
#
_entry.id   AF-H9GQG8-F1
#
_cell.length_a   1.000
_cell.length_b   1.000
_cell.length_c   1.000
_cell.angle_alpha   90.00
_cell.angle_beta   90.00
_cell.angle_gamma   90.00
#
_symmetry.space_group_name_H-M   'P 1'
#
loop_
_entity.id
_entity.type
_entity.pdbx_description
1 polymer ?
#
loop_
_entity_poly.entity_id
_entity_poly.type
_entity_poly.pdbx_seq_one_letter_code
_entity_poly.pdbx_strand_id
1 'polypeptide(L)'
;MDVSFCPTKARFWRLFWLWSLCGDYLASVWGCPANCLCNKTEIHCKKPDDGNLFPLLEGQDAGTTNGNASINITDISRNITSIHIEYWRNLQTLHAVDMELYTGLQRLTIKNSGLRSIQPRAFDKNPHLRYINLSGNRLTTLSWLLFKTLRLIELRLERNIFNCSCDIRWIQLWQQKGEANLQYQELRCTSMETSHISIQEMNISQCDLPEISVSHVNLTVCEGENAVITCNGSGSPLPDVDWMVVNLRSINTHQTNANWTNVHSINLTLVNVTSEDNGFLLTCIAENVVGMSNASVLLTVYYPPRIISLLEPIRHMEHCIEFSVHGNPPPQIHWLYNGQVLRETEFIRMELFQEGEVSDGCLLFNHPTHYNNGNYTIVASNYLGTVNQTVRGHFLEKPFPSERLQFFEYSPSPSPLITVTHKPEEDTFGVSIAVGLAAFACVLLVILFIMINKYGRRSKFGMKGPVAVISGEEDSASPLHHINHGITTPSSLDAGPDTVVIGMTRIPVIENPQYFRQGHNCHKPDTCKCAFLFVL
;
A
#
# COMPACT_ATOMS: atom_id res chain seq x y z
N MET A 1 -62.63 -12.76 73.32
CA MET A 1 -61.95 -12.88 74.62
C MET A 1 -60.46 -12.86 74.35
N ASP A 2 -59.64 -11.83 74.53
CA ASP A 2 -59.73 -10.40 74.83
C ASP A 2 -58.34 -9.86 74.38
N VAL A 3 -58.24 -8.89 73.47
CA VAL A 3 -58.13 -7.44 73.71
C VAL A 3 -56.92 -7.01 74.57
N SER A 4 -55.89 -6.51 73.85
CA SER A 4 -54.95 -5.38 74.12
C SER A 4 -54.05 -5.39 75.39
N PHE A 5 -52.84 -4.82 75.44
CA PHE A 5 -52.25 -3.61 74.87
C PHE A 5 -50.71 -3.75 74.73
N CYS A 6 -50.15 -3.09 73.71
CA CYS A 6 -48.70 -2.83 73.52
C CYS A 6 -48.24 -1.68 74.45
N PRO A 7 -46.93 -1.47 74.72
CA PRO A 7 -46.12 -0.71 73.75
C PRO A 7 -44.61 -1.06 73.64
N THR A 8 -44.10 -0.76 72.43
CA THR A 8 -42.77 -0.21 72.09
C THR A 8 -41.48 -0.96 72.45
N LYS A 9 -40.96 -1.72 71.46
CA LYS A 9 -39.55 -1.69 70.97
C LYS A 9 -39.34 -2.78 69.90
N ALA A 10 -39.39 -2.43 68.60
CA ALA A 10 -38.79 -3.21 67.51
C ALA A 10 -39.05 -2.55 66.14
N ARG A 11 -38.26 -1.54 65.77
CA ARG A 11 -38.01 -1.17 64.36
C ARG A 11 -36.56 -0.68 64.21
N PHE A 12 -35.65 -1.62 64.34
CA PHE A 12 -34.28 -1.55 63.83
C PHE A 12 -34.07 -2.90 63.15
N TRP A 13 -33.43 -2.94 61.96
CA TRP A 13 -33.18 -4.14 61.11
C TRP A 13 -34.14 -4.46 59.96
N ARG A 14 -34.60 -3.47 59.18
CA ARG A 14 -35.06 -3.70 57.79
C ARG A 14 -34.64 -2.61 56.78
N LEU A 15 -33.52 -1.94 57.03
CA LEU A 15 -33.03 -0.85 56.16
C LEU A 15 -31.51 -0.95 55.89
N PHE A 16 -30.93 -2.15 55.91
CA PHE A 16 -29.52 -2.38 55.62
C PHE A 16 -29.24 -3.44 54.55
N TRP A 17 -30.26 -3.90 53.83
CA TRP A 17 -30.14 -4.93 52.79
C TRP A 17 -30.91 -4.54 51.51
N LEU A 18 -30.90 -3.26 51.15
CA LEU A 18 -31.38 -2.74 49.86
C LEU A 18 -30.47 -1.65 49.26
N TRP A 19 -29.21 -1.59 49.71
CA TRP A 19 -28.19 -0.65 49.21
C TRP A 19 -26.87 -1.35 48.83
N SER A 20 -26.96 -2.62 48.42
CA SER A 20 -25.82 -3.41 47.92
C SER A 20 -26.06 -4.01 46.53
N LEU A 21 -27.14 -3.66 45.84
CA LEU A 21 -27.49 -4.22 44.52
C LEU A 21 -28.02 -3.16 43.55
N CYS A 22 -27.54 -1.92 43.66
CA CYS A 22 -27.73 -0.90 42.63
C CYS A 22 -26.55 0.09 42.71
N GLY A 23 -25.43 -0.28 42.09
CA GLY A 23 -24.20 0.50 42.16
C GLY A 23 -23.09 0.07 41.19
N ASP A 24 -23.15 -1.13 40.59
CA ASP A 24 -22.10 -1.62 39.68
C ASP A 24 -22.70 -2.29 38.43
N TYR A 25 -23.48 -1.53 37.66
CA TYR A 25 -23.83 -1.89 36.27
C TYR A 25 -23.38 -0.75 35.34
N LEU A 26 -22.10 -0.42 35.39
CA LEU A 26 -21.42 0.30 34.33
C LEU A 26 -20.41 -0.66 33.71
N ALA A 27 -20.67 -0.99 32.44
CA ALA A 27 -19.92 -1.87 31.56
C ALA A 27 -18.42 -1.91 31.86
N SER A 28 -17.99 -2.85 32.70
CA SER A 28 -16.58 -3.23 32.77
C SER A 28 -16.26 -3.93 31.45
N VAL A 29 -15.37 -3.32 30.69
CA VAL A 29 -14.69 -4.01 29.59
C VAL A 29 -14.02 -5.24 30.21
N TRP A 30 -14.40 -6.44 29.76
CA TRP A 30 -13.78 -7.70 30.17
C TRP A 30 -12.28 -7.60 29.81
N GLY A 31 -11.39 -7.74 30.80
CA GLY A 31 -9.94 -7.57 30.60
C GLY A 31 -9.36 -6.23 31.02
N CYS A 32 -10.08 -5.40 31.79
CA CYS A 32 -9.51 -4.15 32.30
C CYS A 32 -8.36 -4.41 33.28
N PRO A 33 -7.17 -3.80 33.08
CA PRO A 33 -6.04 -3.98 33.99
C PRO A 33 -6.36 -3.53 35.42
N ALA A 34 -5.71 -4.17 36.39
CA ALA A 34 -5.84 -3.81 37.79
C ALA A 34 -5.51 -2.33 38.02
N ASN A 35 -6.18 -1.70 39.00
CA ASN A 35 -6.08 -0.27 39.32
C ASN A 35 -6.54 0.72 38.24
N CYS A 36 -7.12 0.23 37.14
CA CYS A 36 -7.69 1.05 36.07
C CYS A 36 -9.22 0.96 36.03
N LEU A 37 -9.85 2.00 35.49
CA LEU A 37 -11.26 2.04 35.12
C LEU A 37 -11.34 2.08 33.60
N CYS A 38 -11.94 1.04 33.00
CA CYS A 38 -12.06 0.94 31.56
C CYS A 38 -13.51 1.09 31.12
N ASN A 39 -13.71 1.90 30.09
CA ASN A 39 -14.92 1.98 29.29
C ASN A 39 -14.61 1.48 27.87
N LYS A 40 -15.63 1.32 27.03
CA LYS A 40 -15.49 0.83 25.64
C LYS A 40 -14.47 1.60 24.78
N THR A 41 -14.22 2.86 25.11
CA THR A 41 -13.33 3.76 24.35
C THR A 41 -12.22 4.37 25.19
N GLU A 42 -12.21 4.16 26.51
CA GLU A 42 -11.31 4.90 27.42
C GLU A 42 -10.71 4.00 28.50
N ILE A 43 -9.45 4.23 28.83
CA ILE A 43 -8.76 3.58 29.95
C ILE A 43 -8.25 4.67 30.91
N HIS A 44 -8.67 4.62 32.18
CA HIS A 44 -8.29 5.60 33.21
C HIS A 44 -7.64 4.92 34.42
N CYS A 45 -6.32 5.11 34.57
CA CYS A 45 -5.50 4.60 35.66
C CYS A 45 -5.00 5.77 36.51
N LYS A 46 -5.86 6.30 37.40
CA LYS A 46 -5.56 7.49 38.23
C LYS A 46 -5.18 7.16 39.67
N LYS A 47 -5.38 5.92 40.10
CA LYS A 47 -4.96 5.50 41.44
C LYS A 47 -3.44 5.35 41.45
N PRO A 48 -2.74 5.79 42.52
CA PRO A 48 -1.31 5.54 42.66
C PRO A 48 -1.02 4.05 42.52
N ASP A 49 -0.03 3.73 41.69
CA ASP A 49 0.40 2.36 41.45
C ASP A 49 1.93 2.27 41.50
N ASP A 50 2.41 1.20 42.10
CA ASP A 50 3.82 0.83 42.15
C ASP A 50 4.20 -0.09 40.96
N GLY A 51 3.25 -0.41 40.08
CA GLY A 51 3.47 -1.11 38.82
C GLY A 51 4.45 -0.39 37.89
N ASN A 52 5.25 -1.17 37.17
CA ASN A 52 6.19 -0.70 36.14
C ASN A 52 5.77 -1.07 34.71
N LEU A 53 4.70 -1.87 34.55
CA LEU A 53 4.19 -2.33 33.26
C LEU A 53 3.15 -1.36 32.73
N PHE A 54 3.05 -1.22 31.41
CA PHE A 54 1.96 -0.45 30.81
C PHE A 54 0.63 -1.21 30.97
N PRO A 55 -0.50 -0.53 31.25
CA PRO A 55 -1.80 -1.19 31.37
C PRO A 55 -2.27 -1.73 30.01
N LEU A 56 -2.07 -3.02 29.79
CA LEU A 56 -2.57 -3.76 28.64
C LEU A 56 -3.95 -4.35 28.96
N LEU A 57 -4.86 -4.33 27.98
CA LEU A 57 -6.10 -5.09 28.07
C LEU A 57 -5.76 -6.59 28.04
N GLU A 58 -6.25 -7.36 29.00
CA GLU A 58 -6.05 -8.82 29.08
C GLU A 58 -7.17 -9.58 28.36
N GLY A 59 -6.80 -10.53 27.50
CA GLY A 59 -7.75 -11.38 26.76
C GLY A 59 -7.80 -12.75 27.41
N GLN A 60 -8.97 -13.15 27.89
CA GLN A 60 -9.16 -14.52 28.37
C GLN A 60 -9.33 -15.44 27.15
N ASP A 61 -8.28 -16.18 26.77
CA ASP A 61 -8.42 -17.42 25.99
C ASP A 61 -9.04 -18.49 26.90
N ALA A 62 -10.27 -18.27 27.36
CA ALA A 62 -11.01 -19.27 28.09
C ALA A 62 -11.64 -20.24 27.09
N GLY A 63 -11.01 -21.40 26.95
CA GLY A 63 -11.66 -22.61 26.47
C GLY A 63 -12.93 -22.87 27.30
N THR A 64 -14.03 -22.28 26.87
CA THR A 64 -15.38 -22.55 27.38
C THR A 64 -16.27 -22.67 26.17
N THR A 65 -16.55 -23.92 25.83
CA THR A 65 -17.67 -24.34 24.99
C THR A 65 -18.95 -23.71 25.53
N ASN A 66 -19.37 -22.59 24.92
CA ASN A 66 -20.77 -22.15 24.80
C ASN A 66 -20.83 -20.87 23.94
N GLY A 67 -20.95 -21.07 22.63
CA GLY A 67 -21.87 -20.37 21.73
C GLY A 67 -21.96 -18.84 21.63
N ASN A 68 -21.18 -18.04 22.37
CA ASN A 68 -21.21 -16.58 22.27
C ASN A 68 -19.90 -16.10 21.63
N ALA A 69 -20.03 -15.26 20.60
CA ALA A 69 -18.95 -14.76 19.76
C ALA A 69 -17.70 -14.43 20.58
N SER A 70 -16.57 -15.06 20.26
CA SER A 70 -15.26 -14.74 20.82
C SER A 70 -14.93 -13.28 20.47
N ILE A 71 -15.14 -12.38 21.41
CA ILE A 71 -14.80 -10.97 21.24
C ILE A 71 -13.29 -10.90 21.21
N ASN A 72 -12.74 -10.61 20.03
CA ASN A 72 -11.30 -10.57 19.82
C ASN A 72 -10.72 -9.32 20.51
N ILE A 73 -9.72 -9.50 21.36
CA ILE A 73 -9.13 -8.39 22.13
C ILE A 73 -8.55 -7.29 21.22
N THR A 74 -8.09 -7.67 20.03
CA THR A 74 -7.62 -6.70 19.03
C THR A 74 -8.73 -5.73 18.62
N ASP A 75 -9.98 -6.19 18.55
CA ASP A 75 -11.11 -5.35 18.16
C ASP A 75 -11.54 -4.40 19.29
N ILE A 76 -11.37 -4.82 20.55
CA ILE A 76 -11.58 -3.96 21.71
C ILE A 76 -10.49 -2.89 21.78
N SER A 77 -9.21 -3.27 21.68
CA SER A 77 -8.07 -2.35 21.74
C SER A 77 -8.09 -1.30 20.63
N ARG A 78 -8.59 -1.67 19.43
CA ARG A 78 -8.81 -0.74 18.32
C ARG A 78 -9.84 0.35 18.62
N ASN A 79 -10.83 0.06 19.45
CA ASN A 79 -11.90 1.02 19.80
C ASN A 79 -11.50 2.01 20.90
N ILE A 80 -10.37 1.78 21.58
CA ILE A 80 -9.86 2.71 22.59
C ILE A 80 -9.32 3.97 21.91
N THR A 81 -9.91 5.11 22.23
CA THR A 81 -9.54 6.42 21.72
C THR A 81 -8.78 7.27 22.75
N SER A 82 -8.88 6.94 24.05
CA SER A 82 -8.24 7.71 25.12
C SER A 82 -7.61 6.81 26.18
N ILE A 83 -6.34 7.06 26.53
CA ILE A 83 -5.65 6.43 27.65
C ILE A 83 -5.14 7.52 28.59
N HIS A 84 -5.46 7.40 29.88
CA HIS A 84 -5.05 8.32 30.94
C HIS A 84 -4.41 7.55 32.09
N ILE A 85 -3.12 7.81 32.32
CA ILE A 85 -2.30 7.23 33.39
C ILE A 85 -1.76 8.38 34.25
N GLU A 86 -1.93 8.28 35.57
CA GLU A 86 -1.46 9.28 36.52
C GLU A 86 -0.97 8.67 37.83
N TYR A 87 0.12 9.21 38.38
CA TYR A 87 0.74 8.78 39.65
C TYR A 87 1.42 7.40 39.64
N TRP A 88 1.87 6.91 38.47
CA TRP A 88 2.58 5.63 38.33
C TRP A 88 4.08 5.85 38.42
N ARG A 89 4.64 5.72 39.63
CA ARG A 89 6.02 6.16 39.91
C ARG A 89 7.10 5.26 39.31
N ASN A 90 6.77 3.99 39.06
CA ASN A 90 7.71 2.98 38.57
C ASN A 90 7.61 2.72 37.06
N LEU A 91 6.63 3.33 36.37
CA LEU A 91 6.54 3.32 34.91
C LEU A 91 7.62 4.24 34.32
N GLN A 92 8.79 3.67 33.98
CA GLN A 92 9.96 4.43 33.53
C GLN A 92 10.10 4.49 32.01
N THR A 93 9.69 3.45 31.31
CA THR A 93 9.86 3.31 29.87
C THR A 93 8.51 3.06 29.21
N LEU A 94 8.25 3.74 28.10
CA LEU A 94 7.14 3.42 27.22
C LEU A 94 7.69 2.70 25.99
N HIS A 95 7.28 1.45 25.79
CA HIS A 95 7.73 0.63 24.68
C HIS A 95 6.81 0.76 23.47
N ALA A 96 7.32 0.42 22.29
CA ALA A 96 6.49 0.41 21.08
C ALA A 96 5.38 -0.65 21.16
N VAL A 97 5.71 -1.84 21.66
CA VAL A 97 4.78 -2.97 21.86
C VAL A 97 3.58 -2.57 22.72
N ASP A 98 3.78 -1.67 23.70
CA ASP A 98 2.70 -1.19 24.57
C ASP A 98 1.62 -0.41 23.80
N MET A 99 2.01 0.24 22.70
CA MET A 99 1.16 1.14 21.91
C MET A 99 0.57 0.49 20.65
N GLU A 100 1.20 -0.58 20.14
CA GLU A 100 0.86 -1.19 18.84
C GLU A 100 -0.59 -1.67 18.75
N LEU A 101 -1.17 -2.13 19.86
CA LEU A 101 -2.55 -2.64 19.91
C LEU A 101 -3.61 -1.54 19.79
N TYR A 102 -3.27 -0.30 20.13
CA TYR A 102 -4.23 0.81 20.26
C TYR A 102 -4.28 1.67 19.00
N THR A 103 -4.58 1.07 17.85
CA THR A 103 -4.49 1.78 16.55
C THR A 103 -5.48 2.94 16.39
N GLY A 104 -6.60 2.92 17.13
CA GLY A 104 -7.61 3.99 17.14
C GLY A 104 -7.34 5.12 18.14
N LEU A 105 -6.20 5.09 18.86
CA LEU A 105 -5.89 6.03 19.93
C LEU A 105 -5.77 7.47 19.41
N GLN A 106 -6.43 8.40 20.09
CA GLN A 106 -6.46 9.83 19.76
C GLN A 106 -5.84 10.70 20.87
N ARG A 107 -5.94 10.25 22.12
CA ARG A 107 -5.43 10.95 23.31
C ARG A 107 -4.62 10.02 24.20
N LEU A 108 -3.39 10.40 24.49
CA LEU A 108 -2.52 9.73 25.46
C LEU A 108 -2.13 10.70 26.56
N THR A 109 -2.40 10.34 27.80
CA THR A 109 -1.96 11.09 28.98
C THR A 109 -1.18 10.17 29.90
N ILE A 110 0.09 10.48 30.13
CA ILE A 110 0.93 9.88 31.16
C ILE A 110 1.45 11.05 31.99
N LYS A 111 0.83 11.33 33.13
CA LYS A 111 1.08 12.55 33.91
C LYS A 111 1.57 12.20 35.32
N ASN A 112 2.39 13.07 35.91
CA ASN A 112 2.81 12.95 37.32
C ASN A 112 3.40 11.55 37.64
N SER A 113 4.12 10.96 36.70
CA SER A 113 4.56 9.55 36.74
C SER A 113 6.09 9.45 36.63
N GLY A 114 6.60 8.21 36.60
CA GLY A 114 8.04 7.92 36.59
C GLY A 114 8.74 7.98 35.23
N LEU A 115 8.06 8.42 34.17
CA LEU A 115 8.51 8.20 32.79
C LEU A 115 9.82 8.93 32.49
N ARG A 116 10.84 8.18 32.06
CA ARG A 116 12.20 8.65 31.75
C ARG A 116 12.50 8.66 30.26
N SER A 117 11.97 7.68 29.52
CA SER A 117 12.22 7.55 28.09
C SER A 117 11.07 6.87 27.36
N ILE A 118 10.93 7.19 26.08
CA ILE A 118 9.98 6.57 25.17
C ILE A 118 10.80 5.93 24.05
N GLN A 119 10.51 4.67 23.74
CA GLN A 119 11.23 3.93 22.70
C GLN A 119 11.02 4.58 21.32
N PRO A 120 12.03 4.62 20.43
CA PRO A 120 11.84 5.08 19.06
C PRO A 120 10.68 4.33 18.39
N ARG A 121 9.94 5.03 17.52
CA ARG A 121 8.79 4.48 16.78
C ARG A 121 7.62 4.00 17.64
N ALA A 122 7.56 4.37 18.93
CA ALA A 122 6.49 3.93 19.82
C ALA A 122 5.09 4.32 19.34
N PHE A 123 4.94 5.39 18.55
CA PHE A 123 3.64 5.87 18.08
C PHE A 123 3.34 5.55 16.60
N ASP A 124 4.17 4.75 15.92
CA ASP A 124 4.04 4.46 14.48
C ASP A 124 2.72 3.77 14.12
N LYS A 125 2.13 3.01 15.06
CA LYS A 125 0.84 2.32 14.87
C LYS A 125 -0.36 3.13 15.36
N ASN A 126 -0.16 4.38 15.79
CA ASN A 126 -1.21 5.25 16.34
C ASN A 126 -1.40 6.50 15.47
N PRO A 127 -1.77 6.38 14.18
CA PRO A 127 -1.81 7.50 13.24
C PRO A 127 -2.85 8.58 13.59
N HIS A 128 -3.80 8.27 14.46
CA HIS A 128 -4.86 9.18 14.89
C HIS A 128 -4.53 9.94 16.18
N LEU A 129 -3.36 9.71 16.78
CA LEU A 129 -2.94 10.35 18.02
C LEU A 129 -2.68 11.84 17.78
N ARG A 130 -3.44 12.70 18.46
CA ARG A 130 -3.37 14.18 18.29
C ARG A 130 -3.12 14.93 19.59
N TYR A 131 -3.45 14.32 20.73
CA TYR A 131 -3.30 14.93 22.05
C TYR A 131 -2.39 14.07 22.91
N ILE A 132 -1.22 14.62 23.28
CA ILE A 132 -0.25 13.92 24.12
C ILE A 132 0.05 14.79 25.35
N ASN A 133 -0.07 14.20 26.54
CA ASN A 133 0.29 14.86 27.78
C ASN A 133 1.30 14.01 28.55
N LEU A 134 2.54 14.49 28.63
CA LEU A 134 3.67 13.88 29.32
C LEU A 134 4.15 14.75 30.49
N SER A 135 3.29 15.61 31.03
CA SER A 135 3.68 16.58 32.07
C SER A 135 3.97 15.94 33.43
N GLY A 136 4.92 16.50 34.16
CA GLY A 136 5.28 16.05 35.52
C GLY A 136 5.94 14.67 35.56
N ASN A 137 6.66 14.27 34.51
CA ASN A 137 7.46 13.05 34.48
C ASN A 137 8.93 13.34 34.77
N ARG A 138 9.81 12.40 34.45
CA ARG A 138 11.27 12.47 34.64
C ARG A 138 12.01 12.45 33.30
N LEU A 139 11.40 13.03 32.27
CA LEU A 139 12.00 13.14 30.94
C LEU A 139 13.12 14.17 30.98
N THR A 140 14.34 13.76 30.67
CA THR A 140 15.51 14.65 30.56
C THR A 140 15.77 15.07 29.11
N THR A 141 15.28 14.30 28.15
CA THR A 141 15.34 14.58 26.71
C THR A 141 14.12 13.97 26.03
N LEU A 142 13.81 14.41 24.81
CA LEU A 142 12.72 13.88 23.99
C LEU A 142 13.04 14.12 22.51
N SER A 143 12.88 13.10 21.68
CA SER A 143 13.15 13.21 20.24
C SER A 143 11.88 13.56 19.47
N TRP A 144 11.96 14.51 18.53
CA TRP A 144 10.87 14.85 17.63
C TRP A 144 10.49 13.71 16.67
N LEU A 145 11.40 12.76 16.43
CA LEU A 145 11.16 11.58 15.58
C LEU A 145 9.98 10.73 16.06
N LEU A 146 9.68 10.76 17.37
CA LEU A 146 8.50 10.09 17.94
C LEU A 146 7.19 10.61 17.35
N PHE A 147 7.17 11.85 16.87
CA PHE A 147 5.98 12.56 16.42
C PHE A 147 5.96 12.79 14.91
N LYS A 148 6.98 12.34 14.17
CA LYS A 148 7.16 12.56 12.73
C LYS A 148 5.94 12.13 11.89
N THR A 149 5.30 11.04 12.28
CA THR A 149 4.12 10.48 11.59
C THR A 149 2.80 11.09 12.06
N LEU A 150 2.83 11.90 13.12
CA LEU A 150 1.64 12.42 13.80
C LEU A 150 1.34 13.87 13.40
N ARG A 151 0.07 14.25 13.52
CA ARG A 151 -0.39 15.65 13.36
C ARG A 151 -0.89 16.15 14.71
N LEU A 152 0.04 16.46 15.61
CA LEU A 152 -0.28 16.85 16.98
C LEU A 152 -0.99 18.20 17.03
N ILE A 153 -2.08 18.23 17.79
CA ILE A 153 -2.79 19.46 18.16
C ILE A 153 -2.23 19.99 19.48
N GLU A 154 -1.89 19.09 20.41
CA GLU A 154 -1.44 19.46 21.74
C GLU A 154 -0.38 18.46 22.25
N LEU A 155 0.75 19.00 22.69
CA LEU A 155 1.81 18.27 23.37
C LEU A 155 2.15 18.96 24.70
N ARG A 156 1.79 18.37 25.84
CA ARG A 156 2.14 18.93 27.16
C ARG A 156 3.41 18.32 27.73
N LEU A 157 4.39 19.16 28.01
CA LEU A 157 5.71 18.78 28.53
C LEU A 157 6.07 19.47 29.85
N GLU A 158 5.18 20.31 30.39
CA GLU A 158 5.41 21.05 31.65
C GLU A 158 5.86 20.16 32.81
N ARG A 159 6.62 20.73 33.74
CA ARG A 159 7.11 20.05 34.95
C ARG A 159 7.99 18.81 34.66
N ASN A 160 8.54 18.69 33.45
CA ASN A 160 9.74 17.91 33.19
C ASN A 160 10.95 18.85 33.27
N ILE A 161 12.09 18.32 33.74
CA ILE A 161 13.34 19.06 33.82
C ILE A 161 14.25 18.51 32.74
N PHE A 162 14.29 19.18 31.59
CA PHE A 162 15.13 18.77 30.47
C PHE A 162 16.59 19.15 30.68
N ASN A 163 17.52 18.46 30.01
CA ASN A 163 18.91 18.87 29.91
C ASN A 163 19.06 19.80 28.70
N CYS A 164 19.57 21.02 28.91
CA CYS A 164 19.80 21.96 27.82
C CYS A 164 20.82 21.34 26.84
N SER A 165 20.34 20.96 25.66
CA SER A 165 21.10 20.20 24.67
C SER A 165 20.48 20.37 23.29
N CYS A 166 21.23 20.01 22.25
CA CYS A 166 20.75 20.11 20.89
C CYS A 166 19.53 19.20 20.62
N ASP A 167 19.43 18.10 21.37
CA ASP A 167 18.34 17.12 21.26
C ASP A 167 16.94 17.68 21.57
N ILE A 168 16.87 18.79 22.31
CA ILE A 168 15.62 19.48 22.66
C ILE A 168 15.45 20.83 21.93
N ARG A 169 16.36 21.17 21.00
CA ARG A 169 16.29 22.41 20.21
C ARG A 169 14.99 22.52 19.42
N TRP A 170 14.47 21.40 18.93
CA TRP A 170 13.18 21.34 18.24
C TRP A 170 12.02 21.83 19.12
N ILE A 171 12.06 21.60 20.43
CA ILE A 171 11.03 22.08 21.38
C ILE A 171 11.03 23.61 21.40
N GLN A 172 12.21 24.23 21.46
CA GLN A 172 12.36 25.68 21.39
C GLN A 172 11.81 26.23 20.06
N LEU A 173 12.12 25.58 18.94
CA LEU A 173 11.61 25.97 17.62
C LEU A 173 10.09 25.86 17.54
N TRP A 174 9.50 24.79 18.08
CA TRP A 174 8.05 24.61 18.11
C TRP A 174 7.36 25.65 19.01
N GLN A 175 7.97 26.00 20.15
CA GLN A 175 7.48 27.10 21.00
C GLN A 175 7.47 28.44 20.25
N GLN A 176 8.50 28.73 19.46
CA GLN A 176 8.59 29.96 18.67
C GLN A 176 7.58 29.99 17.52
N LYS A 177 7.33 28.85 16.86
CA LYS A 177 6.39 28.72 15.75
C LYS A 177 4.92 28.59 16.19
N GLY A 178 4.67 28.31 17.47
CA GLY A 178 3.32 28.05 17.98
C GLY A 178 2.79 26.65 17.64
N GLU A 179 3.67 25.65 17.51
CA GLU A 179 3.29 24.27 17.19
C GLU A 179 2.84 23.49 18.44
N ALA A 180 1.81 22.65 18.27
CA ALA A 180 1.26 21.76 19.29
C ALA A 180 0.97 22.41 20.68
N ASN A 181 0.60 23.69 20.69
CA ASN A 181 0.33 24.49 21.91
C ASN A 181 1.52 24.57 22.89
N LEU A 182 2.75 24.43 22.41
CA LEU A 182 3.94 24.56 23.25
C LEU A 182 4.22 26.02 23.66
N GLN A 183 3.77 26.99 22.89
CA GLN A 183 3.94 28.44 23.14
C GLN A 183 3.30 28.93 24.45
N TYR A 184 2.29 28.20 24.95
CA TYR A 184 1.59 28.54 26.20
C TYR A 184 2.20 27.88 27.44
N GLN A 185 3.27 27.09 27.28
CA GLN A 185 3.87 26.31 28.36
C GLN A 185 5.16 26.95 28.86
N GLU A 186 5.33 26.97 30.18
CA GLU A 186 6.58 27.39 30.81
C GLU A 186 7.56 26.20 30.90
N LEU A 187 8.31 25.98 29.82
CA LEU A 187 9.29 24.90 29.74
C LEU A 187 10.68 25.40 30.17
N ARG A 188 11.37 24.59 30.97
CA ARG A 188 12.71 24.89 31.49
C ARG A 188 13.68 23.76 31.20
N CYS A 189 14.96 24.10 31.04
CA CYS A 189 16.03 23.14 30.97
C CYS A 189 17.14 23.47 31.98
N THR A 190 17.97 22.48 32.28
CA THR A 190 19.13 22.60 33.17
C THR A 190 20.42 22.54 32.37
N SER A 191 21.30 23.51 32.63
CA SER A 191 22.68 23.49 32.13
C SER A 191 23.61 22.88 33.18
N MET A 192 24.86 22.60 32.81
CA MET A 192 25.90 21.97 33.64
C MET A 192 26.16 22.68 34.98
N GLU A 193 25.71 23.94 35.14
CA GLU A 193 25.88 24.78 36.33
C GLU A 193 24.63 24.90 37.21
N THR A 194 23.68 23.96 37.15
CA THR A 194 22.44 23.91 37.98
C THR A 194 21.47 25.09 37.85
N SER A 195 21.74 26.03 36.93
CA SER A 195 20.78 27.08 36.58
C SER A 195 19.64 26.49 35.74
N HIS A 196 18.42 26.71 36.21
CA HIS A 196 17.21 26.45 35.42
C HIS A 196 16.95 27.68 34.55
N ILE A 197 17.10 27.52 33.24
CA ILE A 197 16.80 28.57 32.26
C ILE A 197 15.50 28.24 31.50
N SER A 198 14.85 29.26 30.96
CA SER A 198 13.74 29.06 30.04
C SER A 198 14.26 28.39 28.76
N ILE A 199 13.52 27.44 28.18
CA ILE A 199 13.90 26.83 26.89
C ILE A 199 14.04 27.89 25.79
N GLN A 200 13.28 28.99 25.87
CA GLN A 200 13.38 30.10 24.92
C GLN A 200 14.75 30.81 24.94
N GLU A 201 15.42 30.82 26.09
CA GLU A 201 16.73 31.44 26.30
C GLU A 201 17.90 30.49 25.99
N MET A 202 17.61 29.25 25.63
CA MET A 202 18.62 28.25 25.28
C MET A 202 19.43 28.70 24.05
N ASN A 203 20.75 28.76 24.21
CA ASN A 203 21.68 29.15 23.16
C ASN A 203 22.75 28.06 23.01
N ILE A 204 22.64 27.26 21.95
CA ILE A 204 23.56 26.16 21.64
C ILE A 204 24.15 26.45 20.27
N SER A 205 25.47 26.57 20.19
CA SER A 205 26.18 26.75 18.92
C SER A 205 26.15 25.45 18.11
N GLN A 206 26.20 25.58 16.77
CA GLN A 206 26.27 24.43 15.86
C GLN A 206 25.07 23.47 16.01
N CYS A 207 23.87 24.02 16.20
CA CYS A 207 22.64 23.28 16.47
C CYS A 207 21.44 23.90 15.75
N ASP A 208 21.37 23.65 14.46
CA ASP A 208 20.42 24.27 13.54
C ASP A 208 19.68 23.21 12.71
N LEU A 209 18.59 23.64 12.07
CA LEU A 209 17.85 22.80 11.11
C LEU A 209 18.75 22.42 9.92
N PRO A 210 18.53 21.24 9.32
CA PRO A 210 19.31 20.82 8.17
C PRO A 210 18.97 21.66 6.94
N GLU A 211 19.99 21.99 6.16
CA GLU A 211 19.85 22.56 4.83
C GLU A 211 19.89 21.44 3.79
N ILE A 212 19.08 21.57 2.74
CA ILE A 212 18.95 20.55 1.70
C ILE A 212 19.04 21.19 0.32
N SER A 213 19.76 20.54 -0.58
CA SER A 213 19.88 20.95 -1.98
C SER A 213 19.87 19.73 -2.91
N VAL A 214 19.29 19.90 -4.09
CA VAL A 214 19.21 18.87 -5.13
C VAL A 214 19.90 19.36 -6.39
N SER A 215 20.54 18.44 -7.10
CA SER A 215 21.27 18.75 -8.35
C SER A 215 20.38 19.27 -9.49
N HIS A 216 19.08 18.93 -9.48
CA HIS A 216 18.13 19.29 -10.52
C HIS A 216 16.82 19.77 -9.90
N VAL A 217 16.16 20.76 -10.52
CA VAL A 217 14.84 21.26 -10.10
C VAL A 217 13.72 20.38 -10.67
N ASN A 218 13.92 19.89 -11.89
CA ASN A 218 13.08 18.93 -12.59
C ASN A 218 13.98 17.91 -13.31
N LEU A 219 13.47 16.70 -13.52
CA LEU A 219 14.20 15.62 -14.18
C LEU A 219 13.38 15.10 -15.35
N THR A 220 13.92 15.20 -16.56
CA THR A 220 13.27 14.73 -17.80
C THR A 220 14.08 13.59 -18.40
N VAL A 221 13.44 12.46 -18.71
CA VAL A 221 14.11 11.22 -19.15
C VAL A 221 13.24 10.54 -20.21
N CYS A 222 13.84 9.89 -21.22
CA CYS A 222 13.07 9.04 -22.13
C CYS A 222 12.84 7.64 -21.53
N GLU A 223 11.70 7.02 -21.81
CA GLU A 223 11.41 5.65 -21.38
C GLU A 223 12.54 4.70 -21.83
N GLY A 224 12.99 3.87 -20.89
CA GLY A 224 14.09 2.91 -21.09
C GLY A 224 15.49 3.46 -20.81
N GLU A 225 15.65 4.78 -20.64
CA GLU A 225 16.94 5.38 -20.29
C GLU A 225 17.22 5.35 -18.78
N ASN A 226 18.45 5.71 -18.42
CA ASN A 226 18.89 5.84 -17.04
C ASN A 226 19.07 7.31 -16.69
N ALA A 227 18.85 7.66 -15.43
CA ALA A 227 19.05 9.01 -14.92
C ALA A 227 19.69 9.00 -13.53
N VAL A 228 20.47 10.03 -13.21
CA VAL A 228 21.10 10.19 -11.90
C VAL A 228 20.74 11.55 -11.33
N ILE A 229 20.31 11.56 -10.08
CA ILE A 229 20.05 12.78 -9.34
C ILE A 229 20.72 12.73 -7.96
N THR A 230 21.41 13.80 -7.60
CA THR A 230 22.08 13.94 -6.31
C THR A 230 21.28 14.83 -5.38
N CYS A 231 21.18 14.42 -4.11
CA CYS A 231 20.70 15.22 -3.00
C CYS A 231 21.82 15.42 -1.98
N ASN A 232 21.98 16.65 -1.49
CA ASN A 232 23.00 17.05 -0.54
C ASN A 232 22.30 17.63 0.69
N GLY A 233 22.56 17.04 1.86
CA GLY A 233 22.19 17.57 3.16
C GLY A 233 23.40 18.16 3.86
N SER A 234 23.28 19.40 4.35
CA SER A 234 24.29 20.09 5.15
C SER A 234 23.67 20.63 6.42
N GLY A 235 24.50 20.95 7.41
CA GLY A 235 24.04 21.50 8.68
C GLY A 235 24.81 20.94 9.86
N SER A 236 24.52 21.49 11.03
CA SER A 236 25.08 20.98 12.28
C SER A 236 23.97 20.75 13.31
N PRO A 237 23.83 19.53 13.85
CA PRO A 237 24.58 18.31 13.51
C PRO A 237 24.37 17.87 12.05
N LEU A 238 25.36 17.16 11.50
CA LEU A 238 25.32 16.64 10.13
C LEU A 238 24.06 15.77 9.95
N PRO A 239 23.19 16.08 8.97
CA PRO A 239 21.96 15.32 8.78
C PRO A 239 22.20 13.96 8.14
N ASP A 240 21.30 13.03 8.47
CA ASP A 240 21.06 11.84 7.67
C ASP A 240 20.22 12.21 6.45
N VAL A 241 20.56 11.67 5.29
CA VAL A 241 19.90 12.00 4.02
C VAL A 241 19.31 10.74 3.43
N ASP A 242 18.13 10.83 2.81
CA ASP A 242 17.51 9.68 2.14
C ASP A 242 16.57 10.13 1.02
N TRP A 243 16.33 9.25 0.05
CA TRP A 243 15.34 9.46 -1.02
C TRP A 243 14.07 8.66 -0.74
N MET A 244 12.96 9.37 -0.56
CA MET A 244 11.64 8.81 -0.35
C MET A 244 11.01 8.41 -1.70
N VAL A 245 11.43 7.26 -2.23
CA VAL A 245 10.96 6.70 -3.52
C VAL A 245 9.95 5.57 -3.34
N VAL A 246 9.11 5.66 -2.31
CA VAL A 246 8.07 4.67 -2.04
C VAL A 246 7.08 4.64 -3.21
N ASN A 247 6.79 3.44 -3.74
CA ASN A 247 5.93 3.18 -4.91
C ASN A 247 6.51 3.56 -6.27
N LEU A 248 7.78 3.96 -6.37
CA LEU A 248 8.44 4.11 -7.66
C LEU A 248 8.57 2.74 -8.35
N ARG A 249 8.18 2.65 -9.63
CA ARG A 249 8.18 1.39 -10.40
C ARG A 249 9.54 1.07 -10.99
N SER A 250 10.28 2.10 -11.39
CA SER A 250 11.62 1.97 -11.96
C SER A 250 12.61 1.41 -10.95
N ILE A 251 13.55 0.62 -11.46
CA ILE A 251 14.67 0.11 -10.66
C ILE A 251 15.50 1.31 -10.21
N ASN A 252 15.82 1.36 -8.92
CA ASN A 252 16.57 2.46 -8.35
C ASN A 252 17.66 1.98 -7.39
N THR A 253 18.77 2.72 -7.35
CA THR A 253 19.89 2.46 -6.43
C THR A 253 20.30 3.75 -5.73
N HIS A 254 20.64 3.62 -4.45
CA HIS A 254 21.01 4.72 -3.58
C HIS A 254 22.50 4.58 -3.24
N GLN A 255 23.29 5.58 -3.58
CA GLN A 255 24.73 5.56 -3.33
C GLN A 255 25.15 6.81 -2.56
N THR A 256 25.71 6.60 -1.38
CA THR A 256 26.33 7.65 -0.57
C THR A 256 27.66 8.09 -1.18
N ASN A 257 27.83 9.40 -1.40
CA ASN A 257 29.11 9.97 -1.80
C ASN A 257 29.91 10.36 -0.54
N ALA A 258 30.96 9.60 -0.23
CA ALA A 258 31.80 9.83 0.95
C ALA A 258 32.85 10.96 0.79
N ASN A 259 32.68 11.84 -0.19
CA ASN A 259 33.71 12.81 -0.57
C ASN A 259 33.78 14.05 0.34
N TRP A 260 32.77 14.32 1.15
CA TRP A 260 32.68 15.55 1.95
C TRP A 260 32.43 15.24 3.43
N THR A 261 33.22 15.86 4.31
CA THR A 261 33.11 15.67 5.77
C THR A 261 31.93 16.43 6.38
N ASN A 262 31.46 17.49 5.72
CA ASN A 262 30.46 18.42 6.25
C ASN A 262 29.13 18.38 5.47
N VAL A 263 29.02 17.51 4.47
CA VAL A 263 27.85 17.36 3.61
C VAL A 263 27.60 15.87 3.43
N HIS A 264 26.39 15.43 3.74
CA HIS A 264 25.95 14.08 3.45
C HIS A 264 25.24 14.09 2.10
N SER A 265 25.80 13.38 1.13
CA SER A 265 25.30 13.37 -0.25
C SER A 265 24.87 11.98 -0.69
N ILE A 266 23.68 11.87 -1.27
CA ILE A 266 23.15 10.61 -1.82
C ILE A 266 22.73 10.79 -3.28
N ASN A 267 23.32 9.95 -4.13
CA ASN A 267 22.93 9.79 -5.52
C ASN A 267 21.81 8.75 -5.63
N LEU A 268 20.68 9.16 -6.21
CA LEU A 268 19.63 8.27 -6.68
C LEU A 268 19.86 8.02 -8.17
N THR A 269 20.10 6.76 -8.54
CA THR A 269 20.16 6.34 -9.94
C THR A 269 18.88 5.61 -10.28
N LEU A 270 18.19 6.05 -11.33
CA LEU A 270 17.06 5.38 -11.95
C LEU A 270 17.57 4.61 -13.16
N VAL A 271 17.19 3.33 -13.27
CA VAL A 271 17.64 2.42 -14.33
C VAL A 271 16.44 1.91 -15.11
N ASN A 272 16.51 1.98 -16.44
CA ASN A 272 15.47 1.55 -17.36
C ASN A 272 14.10 2.15 -16.98
N VAL A 273 14.02 3.48 -17.01
CA VAL A 273 12.88 4.24 -16.50
C VAL A 273 11.59 3.88 -17.23
N THR A 274 10.50 3.62 -16.50
CA THR A 274 9.18 3.31 -17.05
C THR A 274 8.29 4.55 -17.18
N SER A 275 7.42 4.57 -18.19
CA SER A 275 6.40 5.60 -18.35
C SER A 275 5.39 5.67 -17.20
N GLU A 276 5.23 4.59 -16.41
CA GLU A 276 4.36 4.57 -15.22
C GLU A 276 4.82 5.54 -14.12
N ASP A 277 6.10 5.94 -14.13
CA ASP A 277 6.65 6.90 -13.17
C ASP A 277 6.55 8.37 -13.67
N ASN A 278 5.89 8.63 -14.80
CA ASN A 278 5.69 9.99 -15.27
C ASN A 278 4.88 10.82 -14.25
N GLY A 279 5.36 12.02 -13.95
CA GLY A 279 4.75 12.88 -12.95
C GLY A 279 5.09 12.50 -11.50
N PHE A 280 5.91 11.47 -11.27
CA PHE A 280 6.33 11.08 -9.92
C PHE A 280 7.17 12.20 -9.28
N LEU A 281 6.89 12.47 -8.00
CA LEU A 281 7.63 13.46 -7.22
C LEU A 281 8.75 12.78 -6.43
N LEU A 282 9.98 12.90 -6.91
CA LEU A 282 11.17 12.37 -6.22
C LEU A 282 11.48 13.28 -5.03
N THR A 283 11.18 12.84 -3.81
CA THR A 283 11.41 13.63 -2.60
C THR A 283 12.66 13.14 -1.87
N CYS A 284 13.63 14.02 -1.67
CA CYS A 284 14.75 13.82 -0.76
C CYS A 284 14.45 14.43 0.60
N ILE A 285 14.91 13.77 1.66
CA ILE A 285 14.77 14.19 3.05
C ILE A 285 16.15 14.31 3.69
N ALA A 286 16.31 15.32 4.56
CA ALA A 286 17.50 15.51 5.38
C ALA A 286 17.06 15.69 6.84
N GLU A 287 17.57 14.88 7.75
CA GLU A 287 17.11 14.76 9.14
C GLU A 287 18.26 14.88 10.13
N ASN A 288 18.11 15.73 11.14
CA ASN A 288 19.00 15.77 12.29
C ASN A 288 18.18 15.86 13.59
N VAL A 289 18.87 15.96 14.73
CA VAL A 289 18.21 16.03 16.06
C VAL A 289 17.35 17.29 16.25
N VAL A 290 17.54 18.33 15.42
CA VAL A 290 16.81 19.59 15.48
C VAL A 290 15.53 19.55 14.63
N GLY A 291 15.53 18.82 13.52
CA GLY A 291 14.35 18.66 12.68
C GLY A 291 14.63 18.03 11.33
N MET A 292 13.74 18.32 10.38
CA MET A 292 13.70 17.73 9.04
C MET A 292 13.50 18.80 7.98
N SER A 293 14.22 18.67 6.87
CA SER A 293 14.03 19.45 5.65
C SER A 293 13.83 18.51 4.48
N ASN A 294 13.06 18.94 3.48
CA ASN A 294 12.81 18.15 2.28
C ASN A 294 12.97 18.98 1.00
N ALA A 295 13.31 18.31 -0.08
CA ALA A 295 13.39 18.86 -1.42
C ALA A 295 12.76 17.88 -2.39
N SER A 296 12.01 18.36 -3.37
CA SER A 296 11.27 17.51 -4.29
C SER A 296 11.56 17.88 -5.73
N VAL A 297 11.67 16.87 -6.59
CA VAL A 297 12.01 16.99 -8.00
C VAL A 297 10.96 16.27 -8.83
N LEU A 298 10.33 16.97 -9.76
CA LEU A 298 9.33 16.39 -10.65
C LEU A 298 10.04 15.55 -11.73
N LEU A 299 9.69 14.27 -11.80
CA LEU A 299 10.12 13.36 -12.86
C LEU A 299 9.13 13.43 -14.04
N THR A 300 9.63 13.71 -15.23
CA THR A 300 8.87 13.66 -16.49
C THR A 300 9.50 12.62 -17.40
N VAL A 301 8.72 11.61 -17.77
CA VAL A 301 9.13 10.52 -18.64
C VAL A 301 8.47 10.67 -20.00
N TYR A 302 9.28 10.83 -21.05
CA TYR A 302 8.79 10.88 -22.42
C TYR A 302 8.79 9.49 -23.07
N TYR A 303 7.73 9.17 -23.81
CA TYR A 303 7.55 7.87 -24.47
C TYR A 303 6.70 8.01 -25.76
N PRO A 304 6.89 7.10 -26.74
CA PRO A 304 6.14 7.11 -27.99
C PRO A 304 4.65 6.78 -27.76
N PRO A 305 3.75 7.17 -28.69
CA PRO A 305 2.33 6.94 -28.53
C PRO A 305 1.96 5.44 -28.57
N ARG A 306 0.94 5.06 -27.80
CA ARG A 306 0.36 3.72 -27.74
C ARG A 306 -1.17 3.83 -27.82
N ILE A 307 -1.78 3.08 -28.73
CA ILE A 307 -3.25 3.04 -28.84
C ILE A 307 -3.76 2.06 -27.78
N ILE A 308 -4.52 2.58 -26.81
CA ILE A 308 -5.11 1.79 -25.72
C ILE A 308 -6.37 1.08 -26.20
N SER A 309 -7.23 1.81 -26.89
CA SER A 309 -8.49 1.30 -27.41
C SER A 309 -8.82 1.87 -28.79
N LEU A 310 -9.44 1.04 -29.61
CA LEU A 310 -10.02 1.41 -30.90
C LEU A 310 -11.22 0.50 -31.13
N LEU A 311 -12.43 1.05 -31.07
CA LEU A 311 -13.68 0.29 -31.13
C LEU A 311 -14.29 0.30 -32.53
N GLU A 312 -15.11 -0.70 -32.83
CA GLU A 312 -15.98 -0.67 -34.01
C GLU A 312 -17.03 0.44 -33.87
N PRO A 313 -17.65 0.92 -34.97
CA PRO A 313 -18.60 2.02 -34.89
C PRO A 313 -19.81 1.67 -34.03
N ILE A 314 -20.04 2.44 -32.97
CA ILE A 314 -21.22 2.31 -32.12
C ILE A 314 -22.19 3.44 -32.47
N ARG A 315 -23.48 3.12 -32.59
CA ARG A 315 -24.53 4.12 -32.85
C ARG A 315 -25.04 4.70 -31.54
N HIS A 316 -24.71 5.97 -31.28
CA HIS A 316 -25.35 6.78 -30.25
C HIS A 316 -26.32 7.77 -30.93
N MET A 317 -26.10 9.09 -30.78
CA MET A 317 -26.80 10.09 -31.61
C MET A 317 -26.22 10.13 -33.03
N GLU A 318 -24.90 10.10 -33.14
CA GLU A 318 -24.14 9.85 -34.37
C GLU A 318 -23.43 8.49 -34.26
N HIS A 319 -22.91 7.95 -35.36
CA HIS A 319 -22.04 6.76 -35.25
C HIS A 319 -20.65 7.22 -34.83
N CYS A 320 -20.05 6.47 -33.90
CA CYS A 320 -18.80 6.83 -33.27
C CYS A 320 -17.79 5.69 -33.36
N ILE A 321 -16.62 5.95 -33.95
CA ILE A 321 -15.44 5.10 -33.77
C ILE A 321 -14.65 5.70 -32.62
N GLU A 322 -14.84 5.15 -31.43
CA GLU A 322 -14.16 5.58 -30.20
C GLU A 322 -12.72 5.10 -30.18
N PHE A 323 -11.82 5.98 -29.74
CA PHE A 323 -10.39 5.69 -29.59
C PHE A 323 -9.83 6.31 -28.32
N SER A 324 -8.80 5.67 -27.78
CA SER A 324 -7.97 6.18 -26.69
C SER A 324 -6.50 5.96 -27.01
N VAL A 325 -5.70 7.02 -26.96
CA VAL A 325 -4.27 6.99 -27.24
C VAL A 325 -3.50 7.59 -26.07
N HIS A 326 -2.50 6.87 -25.58
CA HIS A 326 -1.57 7.33 -24.56
C HIS A 326 -0.27 7.83 -25.21
N GLY A 327 0.35 8.88 -24.69
CA GLY A 327 1.63 9.37 -25.19
C GLY A 327 2.11 10.62 -24.45
N ASN A 328 3.41 10.68 -24.15
CA ASN A 328 4.05 11.88 -23.62
C ASN A 328 5.29 12.25 -24.45
N PRO A 329 5.30 13.39 -25.17
CA PRO A 329 4.23 14.39 -25.22
C PRO A 329 2.95 13.90 -25.91
N PRO A 330 1.83 14.62 -25.70
CA PRO A 330 0.55 14.31 -26.33
C PRO A 330 0.70 14.15 -27.85
N PRO A 331 0.22 13.04 -28.43
CA PRO A 331 0.40 12.77 -29.85
C PRO A 331 -0.56 13.57 -30.73
N GLN A 332 -0.10 13.89 -31.94
CA GLN A 332 -0.97 14.36 -33.02
C GLN A 332 -1.67 13.15 -33.65
N ILE A 333 -2.99 13.26 -33.85
CA ILE A 333 -3.84 12.18 -34.34
C ILE A 333 -4.40 12.56 -35.72
N HIS A 334 -4.37 11.62 -36.65
CA HIS A 334 -5.05 11.73 -37.94
C HIS A 334 -5.58 10.37 -38.39
N TRP A 335 -6.50 10.38 -39.35
CA TRP A 335 -7.18 9.18 -39.84
C TRP A 335 -6.88 8.89 -41.30
N LEU A 336 -6.82 7.61 -41.64
CA LEU A 336 -6.83 7.11 -43.00
C LEU A 336 -8.10 6.30 -43.25
N TYR A 337 -8.70 6.45 -44.44
CA TYR A 337 -9.78 5.62 -44.94
C TYR A 337 -9.30 4.82 -46.14
N ASN A 338 -9.32 3.50 -46.04
CA ASN A 338 -8.81 2.56 -47.05
C ASN A 338 -7.38 2.90 -47.52
N GLY A 339 -6.53 3.34 -46.59
CA GLY A 339 -5.12 3.68 -46.84
C GLY A 339 -4.87 5.10 -47.36
N GLN A 340 -5.90 5.90 -47.60
CA GLN A 340 -5.77 7.30 -48.00
C GLN A 340 -6.12 8.25 -46.84
N VAL A 341 -5.52 9.43 -46.80
CA VAL A 341 -5.81 10.43 -45.77
C VAL A 341 -7.30 10.78 -45.77
N LEU A 342 -7.96 10.55 -44.64
CA LEU A 342 -9.35 10.89 -44.44
C LEU A 342 -9.45 12.40 -44.20
N ARG A 343 -10.16 13.09 -45.10
CA ARG A 343 -10.43 14.53 -44.94
C ARG A 343 -11.67 14.70 -44.08
N GLU A 344 -11.58 15.57 -43.09
CA GLU A 344 -12.73 15.97 -42.28
C GLU A 344 -13.74 16.77 -43.12
N THR A 345 -15.02 16.53 -42.85
CA THR A 345 -16.17 17.15 -43.50
C THR A 345 -17.26 17.40 -42.45
N GLU A 346 -18.33 18.11 -42.81
CA GLU A 346 -19.49 18.27 -41.92
C GLU A 346 -20.14 16.92 -41.52
N PHE A 347 -19.94 15.87 -42.33
CA PHE A 347 -20.48 14.53 -42.09
C PHE A 347 -19.53 13.59 -41.35
N ILE A 348 -18.21 13.87 -41.40
CA ILE A 348 -17.16 13.05 -40.79
C ILE A 348 -16.17 13.98 -40.09
N ARG A 349 -16.18 14.01 -38.77
CA ARG A 349 -15.32 14.90 -37.96
C ARG A 349 -14.69 14.13 -36.81
N MET A 350 -13.50 14.54 -36.40
CA MET A 350 -12.86 14.04 -35.19
C MET A 350 -13.24 14.96 -34.03
N GLU A 351 -13.79 14.39 -32.96
CA GLU A 351 -13.83 15.04 -31.65
C GLU A 351 -12.72 14.44 -30.79
N LEU A 352 -11.86 15.31 -30.26
CA LEU A 352 -10.67 14.93 -29.50
C LEU A 352 -10.66 15.68 -28.18
N PHE A 353 -10.45 14.93 -27.10
CA PHE A 353 -10.29 15.41 -25.74
C PHE A 353 -8.92 14.97 -25.24
N GLN A 354 -8.07 15.94 -24.93
CA GLN A 354 -6.74 15.67 -24.39
C GLN A 354 -6.72 16.01 -22.91
N GLU A 355 -6.47 15.00 -22.08
CA GLU A 355 -6.31 15.15 -20.64
C GLU A 355 -4.97 14.53 -20.21
N GLY A 356 -3.98 15.39 -19.97
CA GLY A 356 -2.63 14.98 -19.59
C GLY A 356 -1.96 14.13 -20.68
N GLU A 357 -1.75 12.85 -20.36
CA GLU A 357 -1.07 11.86 -21.21
C GLU A 357 -2.01 11.08 -22.11
N VAL A 358 -3.33 11.19 -21.87
CA VAL A 358 -4.36 10.43 -22.59
C VAL A 358 -5.09 11.36 -23.55
N SER A 359 -5.21 10.91 -24.78
CA SER A 359 -5.96 11.53 -25.86
C SER A 359 -7.13 10.61 -26.22
N ASP A 360 -8.31 10.95 -25.70
CA ASP A 360 -9.55 10.24 -25.95
C ASP A 360 -10.37 10.96 -27.01
N GLY A 361 -11.14 10.22 -27.79
CA GLY A 361 -11.95 10.86 -28.80
C GLY A 361 -12.82 9.92 -29.59
N CYS A 362 -13.49 10.53 -30.56
CA CYS A 362 -14.38 9.82 -31.46
C CYS A 362 -14.25 10.36 -32.88
N LEU A 363 -14.10 9.45 -33.84
CA LEU A 363 -14.39 9.78 -35.24
C LEU A 363 -15.89 9.62 -35.47
N LEU A 364 -16.57 10.76 -35.58
CA LEU A 364 -18.02 10.85 -35.67
C LEU A 364 -18.49 10.82 -37.12
N PHE A 365 -19.61 10.12 -37.33
CA PHE A 365 -20.28 10.02 -38.61
C PHE A 365 -21.74 10.39 -38.46
N ASN A 366 -22.14 11.45 -39.16
CA ASN A 366 -23.51 11.91 -39.23
C ASN A 366 -24.26 11.15 -40.34
N HIS A 367 -25.20 10.29 -39.95
CA HIS A 367 -26.01 9.44 -40.86
C HIS A 367 -25.19 8.68 -41.95
N PRO A 368 -24.19 7.87 -41.57
CA PRO A 368 -23.39 7.12 -42.54
C PRO A 368 -24.21 6.07 -43.30
N THR A 369 -23.76 5.76 -44.51
CA THR A 369 -24.35 4.75 -45.38
C THR A 369 -23.40 3.60 -45.66
N HIS A 370 -23.84 2.58 -46.40
CA HIS A 370 -22.99 1.46 -46.81
C HIS A 370 -21.76 1.90 -47.66
N TYR A 371 -21.75 3.11 -48.22
CA TYR A 371 -20.59 3.68 -48.92
C TYR A 371 -19.47 4.13 -47.99
N ASN A 372 -19.78 4.37 -46.72
CA ASN A 372 -18.81 4.68 -45.68
C ASN A 372 -18.19 3.41 -45.09
N ASN A 373 -18.68 2.22 -45.47
CA ASN A 373 -18.09 0.99 -44.96
C ASN A 373 -16.67 0.81 -45.51
N GLY A 374 -15.71 0.56 -44.62
CA GLY A 374 -14.32 0.34 -45.01
C GLY A 374 -13.38 0.25 -43.83
N ASN A 375 -12.08 0.32 -44.12
CA ASN A 375 -11.04 0.23 -43.10
C ASN A 375 -10.63 1.65 -42.68
N TYR A 376 -10.87 1.97 -41.41
CA TYR A 376 -10.48 3.22 -40.79
C TYR A 376 -9.22 2.98 -39.95
N THR A 377 -8.14 3.69 -40.26
CA THR A 377 -6.86 3.56 -39.56
C THR A 377 -6.58 4.85 -38.82
N ILE A 378 -6.45 4.76 -37.49
CA ILE A 378 -5.95 5.86 -36.68
C ILE A 378 -4.43 5.86 -36.74
N VAL A 379 -3.83 7.03 -36.87
CA VAL A 379 -2.37 7.23 -36.82
C VAL A 379 -2.08 8.29 -35.77
N ALA A 380 -1.31 7.92 -34.75
CA ALA A 380 -0.90 8.80 -33.68
C ALA A 380 0.62 8.95 -33.68
N SER A 381 1.12 10.19 -33.62
CA SER A 381 2.55 10.49 -33.70
C SER A 381 2.98 11.57 -32.72
N ASN A 382 4.13 11.38 -32.07
CA ASN A 382 4.90 12.43 -31.41
C ASN A 382 6.36 12.39 -31.89
N TYR A 383 7.26 13.19 -31.31
CA TYR A 383 8.65 13.24 -31.77
C TYR A 383 9.46 11.96 -31.46
N LEU A 384 8.94 11.06 -30.62
CA LEU A 384 9.59 9.79 -30.27
C LEU A 384 9.14 8.62 -31.15
N GLY A 385 7.98 8.73 -31.81
CA GLY A 385 7.52 7.68 -32.69
C GLY A 385 6.09 7.85 -33.18
N THR A 386 5.67 6.88 -33.98
CA THR A 386 4.35 6.82 -34.62
C THR A 386 3.77 5.42 -34.45
N VAL A 387 2.48 5.34 -34.13
CA VAL A 387 1.71 4.10 -34.04
C VAL A 387 0.45 4.21 -34.88
N ASN A 388 -0.01 3.08 -35.42
CA ASN A 388 -1.28 3.01 -36.14
C ASN A 388 -2.05 1.74 -35.79
N GLN A 389 -3.37 1.80 -35.94
CA GLN A 389 -4.25 0.64 -35.78
C GLN A 389 -5.47 0.82 -36.67
N THR A 390 -5.96 -0.28 -37.23
CA THR A 390 -7.08 -0.28 -38.17
C THR A 390 -8.29 -0.97 -37.56
N VAL A 391 -9.47 -0.38 -37.74
CA VAL A 391 -10.77 -0.98 -37.43
C VAL A 391 -11.68 -0.95 -38.65
N ARG A 392 -12.55 -1.94 -38.78
CA ARG A 392 -13.53 -1.99 -39.86
C ARG A 392 -14.75 -1.17 -39.47
N GLY A 393 -14.96 -0.05 -40.15
CA GLY A 393 -16.19 0.72 -40.04
C GLY A 393 -17.30 0.03 -40.80
N HIS A 394 -18.27 -0.55 -40.11
CA HIS A 394 -19.48 -1.09 -40.71
C HIS A 394 -20.70 -0.34 -40.18
N PHE A 395 -21.45 0.32 -41.08
CA PHE A 395 -22.56 1.20 -40.73
C PHE A 395 -23.90 0.66 -41.22
N LEU A 396 -24.02 0.35 -42.51
CA LEU A 396 -25.24 -0.22 -43.11
C LEU A 396 -24.90 -1.29 -44.16
N GLU A 397 -25.80 -2.24 -44.36
CA GLU A 397 -25.71 -3.21 -45.44
C GLU A 397 -26.07 -2.60 -46.80
N LYS A 398 -25.58 -3.22 -47.88
CA LYS A 398 -25.94 -2.80 -49.25
C LYS A 398 -27.41 -3.18 -49.52
N PRO A 399 -28.24 -2.27 -50.04
CA PRO A 399 -29.65 -2.56 -50.31
C PRO A 399 -29.88 -3.73 -51.28
N PHE A 400 -28.92 -3.98 -52.17
CA PHE A 400 -28.93 -5.10 -53.12
C PHE A 400 -27.54 -5.76 -53.07
N PRO A 401 -27.39 -6.94 -52.45
CA PRO A 401 -26.15 -7.70 -52.55
C PRO A 401 -25.91 -7.99 -54.03
N SER A 402 -24.66 -7.81 -54.48
CA SER A 402 -24.24 -8.05 -55.86
C SER A 402 -24.21 -9.54 -56.18
N GLU A 403 -25.34 -10.22 -56.07
CA GLU A 403 -25.55 -11.55 -56.63
C GLU A 403 -26.17 -11.40 -58.02
N ARG A 404 -25.33 -11.69 -59.02
CA ARG A 404 -25.63 -12.07 -60.40
C ARG A 404 -27.01 -11.64 -60.93
N LEU A 405 -27.02 -10.56 -61.72
CA LEU A 405 -27.97 -10.42 -62.82
C LEU A 405 -27.69 -11.55 -63.84
N GLN A 406 -28.20 -12.76 -63.57
CA GLN A 406 -28.38 -13.76 -64.62
C GLN A 406 -29.51 -13.25 -65.52
N PHE A 407 -29.13 -12.61 -66.61
CA PHE A 407 -30.03 -12.37 -67.74
C PHE A 407 -30.55 -13.73 -68.24
N PHE A 408 -31.83 -14.03 -67.98
CA PHE A 408 -32.51 -15.14 -68.63
C PHE A 408 -32.83 -14.73 -70.07
N GLU A 409 -32.00 -15.13 -71.02
CA GLU A 409 -32.37 -15.18 -72.44
C GLU A 409 -33.43 -16.28 -72.63
N TYR A 410 -34.66 -15.87 -72.93
CA TYR A 410 -35.77 -16.78 -73.20
C TYR A 410 -35.86 -17.01 -74.72
N SER A 411 -35.49 -18.22 -75.18
CA SER A 411 -35.84 -18.70 -76.52
C SER A 411 -37.16 -19.49 -76.46
N PRO A 412 -38.07 -19.36 -77.44
CA PRO A 412 -39.39 -19.96 -77.36
C PRO A 412 -39.40 -21.35 -78.01
N SER A 413 -39.97 -22.34 -77.32
CA SER A 413 -40.42 -23.60 -77.94
C SER A 413 -41.56 -24.21 -77.10
N PRO A 414 -42.57 -24.85 -77.73
CA PRO A 414 -43.93 -24.87 -77.23
C PRO A 414 -44.24 -26.04 -76.30
N SER A 415 -45.27 -25.82 -75.51
CA SER A 415 -46.08 -26.75 -74.70
C SER A 415 -46.41 -28.06 -75.46
N PRO A 416 -46.70 -29.20 -74.78
CA PRO A 416 -47.93 -29.24 -73.98
C PRO A 416 -48.02 -30.19 -72.76
N LEU A 417 -49.13 -29.93 -72.07
CA LEU A 417 -50.05 -30.76 -71.28
C LEU A 417 -49.76 -31.09 -69.80
N ILE A 418 -50.78 -30.69 -69.03
CA ILE A 418 -51.02 -30.83 -67.61
C ILE A 418 -51.31 -32.29 -67.26
N THR A 419 -50.65 -32.81 -66.22
CA THR A 419 -51.22 -33.87 -65.39
C THR A 419 -50.83 -33.62 -63.94
N VAL A 420 -51.84 -33.30 -63.13
CA VAL A 420 -51.74 -33.15 -61.67
C VAL A 420 -51.58 -34.53 -61.05
N THR A 421 -50.49 -34.77 -60.34
CA THR A 421 -50.39 -35.82 -59.33
C THR A 421 -49.64 -35.28 -58.12
N HIS A 422 -50.33 -35.19 -56.98
CA HIS A 422 -49.71 -34.89 -55.68
C HIS A 422 -48.71 -35.99 -55.32
N LYS A 423 -47.52 -35.59 -54.87
CA LYS A 423 -46.49 -36.45 -54.26
C LYS A 423 -46.40 -36.08 -52.76
N PRO A 424 -46.37 -37.04 -51.82
CA PRO A 424 -46.36 -36.72 -50.40
C PRO A 424 -44.99 -36.15 -49.98
N GLU A 425 -45.01 -35.19 -49.06
CA GLU A 425 -43.85 -34.76 -48.27
C GLU A 425 -43.48 -35.87 -47.29
N GLU A 426 -42.25 -36.38 -47.37
CA GLU A 426 -41.62 -37.16 -46.30
C GLU A 426 -40.27 -36.53 -45.92
N ASP A 427 -40.19 -36.21 -44.62
CA ASP A 427 -39.05 -36.35 -43.71
C ASP A 427 -37.86 -35.39 -43.77
N THR A 428 -38.09 -34.14 -43.37
CA THR A 428 -37.04 -33.24 -42.80
C THR A 428 -37.06 -33.19 -41.27
N PHE A 429 -37.98 -33.91 -40.59
CA PHE A 429 -38.19 -33.79 -39.15
C PHE A 429 -37.20 -34.60 -38.29
N GLY A 430 -36.60 -35.67 -38.83
CA GLY A 430 -35.66 -36.54 -38.10
C GLY A 430 -34.25 -35.96 -37.93
N VAL A 431 -33.82 -35.09 -38.84
CA VAL A 431 -32.44 -34.58 -38.86
C VAL A 431 -32.22 -33.50 -37.78
N SER A 432 -33.21 -32.66 -37.50
CA SER A 432 -33.10 -31.61 -36.47
C SER A 432 -33.06 -32.17 -35.05
N ILE A 433 -33.73 -33.29 -34.78
CA ILE A 433 -33.72 -33.92 -33.44
C ILE A 433 -32.36 -34.57 -33.17
N ALA A 434 -31.75 -35.21 -34.17
CA ALA A 434 -30.42 -35.81 -34.03
C ALA A 434 -29.32 -34.75 -33.79
N VAL A 435 -29.37 -33.62 -34.49
CA VAL A 435 -28.41 -32.52 -34.32
C VAL A 435 -28.58 -31.84 -32.95
N GLY A 436 -29.84 -31.67 -32.50
CA GLY A 436 -30.13 -31.12 -31.17
C GLY A 436 -29.62 -32.01 -30.03
N LEU A 437 -29.79 -33.33 -30.14
CA LEU A 437 -29.29 -34.28 -29.13
C LEU A 437 -27.77 -34.34 -29.09
N ALA A 438 -27.09 -34.23 -30.25
CA ALA A 438 -25.63 -34.19 -30.32
C ALA A 438 -25.05 -32.91 -29.68
N ALA A 439 -25.68 -31.75 -29.93
CA ALA A 439 -25.26 -30.50 -29.30
C ALA A 439 -25.45 -30.53 -27.78
N PHE A 440 -26.56 -31.09 -27.29
CA PHE A 440 -26.83 -31.23 -25.86
C PHE A 440 -25.82 -32.17 -25.18
N ALA A 441 -25.46 -33.29 -25.81
CA ALA A 441 -24.45 -34.21 -25.31
C ALA A 441 -23.05 -33.55 -25.21
N CYS A 442 -22.67 -32.74 -26.20
CA CYS A 442 -21.41 -31.98 -26.17
C CYS A 442 -21.35 -30.98 -25.00
N VAL A 443 -22.43 -30.24 -24.76
CA VAL A 443 -22.50 -29.29 -23.63
C VAL A 443 -22.40 -30.03 -22.30
N LEU A 444 -23.07 -31.18 -22.17
CA LEU A 444 -23.01 -32.01 -20.97
C LEU A 444 -21.59 -32.55 -20.70
N LEU A 445 -20.86 -32.96 -21.73
CA LEU A 445 -19.47 -33.41 -21.61
C LEU A 445 -18.51 -32.28 -21.21
N VAL A 446 -18.71 -31.06 -21.71
CA VAL A 446 -17.91 -29.89 -21.31
C VAL A 446 -18.17 -29.53 -19.85
N ILE A 447 -19.43 -29.55 -19.41
CA ILE A 447 -19.79 -29.33 -18.00
C ILE A 447 -19.15 -30.42 -17.11
N LEU A 448 -19.21 -31.69 -17.53
CA LEU A 448 -18.61 -32.79 -16.79
C LEU A 448 -17.08 -32.64 -16.69
N PHE A 449 -16.42 -32.22 -17.77
CA PHE A 449 -14.98 -31.95 -17.80
C PHE A 449 -14.58 -30.79 -16.88
N ILE A 450 -15.39 -29.72 -16.83
CA ILE A 450 -15.19 -28.61 -15.89
C ILE A 450 -15.40 -29.10 -14.45
N MET A 451 -16.41 -29.92 -14.19
CA MET A 451 -16.66 -30.48 -12.86
C MET A 451 -15.52 -31.42 -12.40
N ILE A 452 -15.00 -32.27 -13.29
CA ILE A 452 -13.85 -33.14 -12.99
C ILE A 452 -12.59 -32.31 -12.73
N ASN A 453 -12.33 -31.25 -13.49
CA ASN A 453 -11.15 -30.42 -13.26
C ASN A 453 -11.28 -29.49 -12.03
N LYS A 454 -12.50 -29.04 -11.71
CA LYS A 454 -12.78 -28.15 -10.58
C LYS A 454 -12.88 -28.89 -9.24
N TYR A 455 -13.40 -30.13 -9.24
CA TYR A 455 -13.61 -30.93 -8.03
C TYR A 455 -12.68 -32.15 -7.89
N GLY A 456 -12.04 -32.60 -8.98
CA GLY A 456 -11.11 -33.74 -8.97
C GLY A 456 -9.76 -33.48 -8.29
N ARG A 457 -9.41 -32.22 -7.99
CA ARG A 457 -8.19 -31.88 -7.23
C ARG A 457 -8.30 -32.06 -5.71
N ARG A 458 -9.43 -32.54 -5.17
CA ARG A 458 -9.61 -32.78 -3.72
C ARG A 458 -10.05 -34.19 -3.31
N SER A 459 -9.95 -35.19 -4.19
CA SER A 459 -10.32 -36.58 -3.87
C SER A 459 -9.09 -37.48 -3.73
N LYS A 460 -8.50 -37.52 -2.54
CA LYS A 460 -7.57 -38.59 -2.11
C LYS A 460 -8.43 -39.69 -1.46
N PHE A 461 -9.02 -40.56 -2.26
CA PHE A 461 -9.59 -41.83 -1.79
C PHE A 461 -8.77 -42.97 -2.38
N GLY A 462 -7.84 -43.49 -1.57
CA GLY A 462 -7.12 -44.71 -1.88
C GLY A 462 -8.03 -45.92 -1.69
N MET A 463 -8.39 -46.59 -2.79
CA MET A 463 -8.95 -47.93 -2.75
C MET A 463 -7.83 -48.94 -2.44
N LYS A 464 -7.91 -49.56 -1.25
CA LYS A 464 -7.15 -50.75 -0.87
C LYS A 464 -7.61 -51.93 -1.71
N GLY A 465 -6.71 -52.52 -2.50
CA GLY A 465 -6.85 -53.88 -3.03
C GLY A 465 -6.36 -54.92 -1.99
N PRO A 466 -6.88 -56.15 -2.00
CA PRO A 466 -6.51 -57.16 -1.01
C PRO A 466 -5.18 -57.86 -1.38
N VAL A 467 -4.24 -57.76 -0.45
CA VAL A 467 -3.33 -58.79 0.10
C VAL A 467 -2.81 -59.90 -0.85
N ALA A 468 -1.49 -59.90 -1.04
CA ALA A 468 -0.67 -61.11 -0.92
C ALA A 468 0.61 -60.80 -0.09
N VAL A 469 0.55 -61.22 1.17
CA VAL A 469 1.59 -61.76 2.07
C VAL A 469 2.93 -62.02 1.35
N ILE A 470 4.12 -61.59 1.81
CA ILE A 470 4.90 -62.09 2.97
C ILE A 470 6.13 -61.17 3.21
N SER A 471 6.43 -60.95 4.51
CA SER A 471 7.75 -60.71 5.16
C SER A 471 8.26 -59.28 5.45
N GLY A 472 8.26 -58.95 6.76
CA GLY A 472 9.22 -58.10 7.48
C GLY A 472 8.71 -56.70 7.84
N GLU A 473 7.90 -56.46 8.89
CA GLU A 473 8.21 -56.52 10.34
C GLU A 473 9.25 -55.45 10.75
N GLU A 474 8.78 -54.23 11.05
CA GLU A 474 8.64 -53.62 12.40
C GLU A 474 9.84 -52.73 12.73
N ASP A 475 9.77 -51.55 13.33
CA ASP A 475 8.70 -50.70 13.84
C ASP A 475 9.26 -49.29 14.13
N SER A 476 8.41 -48.26 14.10
CA SER A 476 8.29 -47.10 15.02
C SER A 476 9.54 -46.35 15.58
N ALA A 477 9.58 -45.06 15.90
CA ALA A 477 8.78 -43.84 15.72
C ALA A 477 9.56 -42.68 16.41
N SER A 478 9.44 -41.46 15.88
CA SER A 478 9.54 -40.13 16.54
C SER A 478 10.87 -39.56 17.09
N PRO A 479 11.26 -38.32 16.71
CA PRO A 479 12.29 -37.54 17.40
C PRO A 479 11.68 -36.47 18.33
N LEU A 480 12.09 -36.47 19.60
CA LEU A 480 11.85 -35.40 20.57
C LEU A 480 13.17 -34.64 20.84
N HIS A 481 13.07 -33.32 20.83
CA HIS A 481 13.95 -32.30 21.44
C HIS A 481 15.27 -32.74 22.09
N HIS A 482 16.37 -32.12 21.66
CA HIS A 482 17.36 -31.64 22.63
C HIS A 482 18.15 -30.41 22.13
N ILE A 483 18.07 -29.35 22.92
CA ILE A 483 18.96 -28.18 22.94
C ILE A 483 20.30 -28.62 23.53
N ASN A 484 21.42 -28.12 23.02
CA ASN A 484 22.67 -28.06 23.77
C ASN A 484 23.43 -26.76 23.49
N HIS A 485 23.70 -26.03 24.58
CA HIS A 485 24.74 -25.02 24.69
C HIS A 485 26.13 -25.68 24.65
N GLY A 486 27.11 -25.00 24.06
CA GLY A 486 28.51 -25.37 24.12
C GLY A 486 29.39 -24.13 24.18
N ILE A 487 29.91 -23.85 25.38
CA ILE A 487 30.95 -22.86 25.68
C ILE A 487 32.30 -23.51 25.41
N THR A 488 33.20 -22.81 24.72
CA THR A 488 34.66 -23.00 24.85
C THR A 488 35.39 -21.68 24.66
N THR A 489 36.10 -21.25 25.70
CA THR A 489 37.23 -20.31 25.62
C THR A 489 38.47 -21.04 25.07
N PRO A 490 39.46 -20.30 24.55
CA PRO A 490 40.71 -20.21 25.31
C PRO A 490 41.38 -18.82 25.28
N SER A 491 42.25 -18.63 26.26
CA SER A 491 43.06 -17.45 26.56
C SER A 491 44.41 -17.42 25.81
N SER A 492 44.95 -16.21 25.72
CA SER A 492 46.36 -15.76 25.58
C SER A 492 47.16 -16.04 24.30
N LEU A 493 47.55 -14.95 23.62
CA LEU A 493 48.87 -14.75 23.02
C LEU A 493 49.13 -13.23 22.83
N ASP A 494 50.18 -12.72 23.47
CA ASP A 494 50.79 -11.41 23.26
C ASP A 494 51.45 -11.32 21.87
N ALA A 495 51.31 -10.18 21.17
CA ALA A 495 52.31 -9.65 20.22
C ALA A 495 51.98 -8.22 19.74
N GLY A 496 52.85 -7.25 20.12
CA GLY A 496 53.42 -6.15 19.31
C GLY A 496 52.55 -5.14 18.52
N PRO A 497 52.87 -3.83 18.55
CA PRO A 497 52.20 -2.84 17.72
C PRO A 497 52.73 -2.94 16.28
N ASP A 498 51.87 -3.43 15.38
CA ASP A 498 51.86 -3.21 13.92
C ASP A 498 51.20 -4.43 13.25
N THR A 499 49.91 -4.63 13.52
CA THR A 499 49.05 -5.48 12.68
C THR A 499 47.66 -4.87 12.57
N VAL A 500 47.27 -4.56 11.33
CA VAL A 500 45.94 -4.06 10.95
C VAL A 500 45.02 -5.27 10.83
N VAL A 501 44.08 -5.41 11.77
CA VAL A 501 43.01 -6.41 11.69
C VAL A 501 41.76 -5.75 11.13
N ILE A 502 41.44 -6.08 9.88
CA ILE A 502 40.18 -5.71 9.21
C ILE A 502 39.06 -6.55 9.81
N GLY A 503 38.21 -5.93 10.61
CA GLY A 503 36.96 -6.51 11.08
C GLY A 503 35.96 -6.62 9.94
N MET A 504 35.80 -7.83 9.39
CA MET A 504 34.69 -8.17 8.49
C MET A 504 33.39 -8.24 9.29
N THR A 505 32.56 -7.20 9.22
CA THR A 505 31.18 -7.25 9.70
C THR A 505 30.31 -8.01 8.69
N ARG A 506 29.63 -9.04 9.22
CA ARG A 506 28.67 -9.89 8.51
C ARG A 506 27.54 -9.06 7.89
N ILE A 507 27.35 -9.21 6.59
CA ILE A 507 26.18 -8.77 5.85
C ILE A 507 25.03 -9.75 6.15
N PRO A 508 23.83 -9.31 6.56
CA PRO A 508 22.65 -10.17 6.51
C PRO A 508 22.17 -10.25 5.06
N VAL A 509 22.37 -11.42 4.44
CA VAL A 509 21.76 -11.78 3.16
C VAL A 509 20.27 -12.02 3.42
N ILE A 510 19.42 -11.13 2.93
CA ILE A 510 17.99 -11.39 2.79
C ILE A 510 17.83 -12.18 1.48
N GLU A 511 17.71 -13.50 1.60
CA GLU A 511 17.30 -14.36 0.48
C GLU A 511 15.81 -14.13 0.19
N ASN A 512 15.51 -13.50 -0.94
CA ASN A 512 14.18 -13.47 -1.52
C ASN A 512 14.11 -14.55 -2.62
N PRO A 513 13.31 -15.62 -2.48
CA PRO A 513 13.43 -16.78 -3.36
C PRO A 513 12.40 -16.71 -4.49
N GLN A 514 12.72 -16.07 -5.63
CA GLN A 514 11.98 -16.32 -6.88
C GLN A 514 12.88 -16.24 -8.13
N TYR A 515 12.97 -17.38 -8.83
CA TYR A 515 13.46 -17.61 -10.19
C TYR A 515 14.99 -17.72 -10.43
N PHE A 516 15.53 -18.91 -10.13
CA PHE A 516 16.53 -19.55 -10.99
C PHE A 516 15.88 -20.72 -11.74
N ARG A 517 15.65 -20.56 -13.04
CA ARG A 517 15.67 -21.64 -14.02
C ARG A 517 16.24 -21.09 -15.33
N GLN A 518 17.55 -21.12 -15.47
CA GLN A 518 18.22 -21.15 -16.77
C GLN A 518 18.66 -22.60 -17.03
N GLY A 519 17.96 -23.26 -17.93
CA GLY A 519 18.52 -24.36 -18.71
C GLY A 519 19.16 -23.75 -19.95
N HIS A 520 20.50 -23.72 -19.99
CA HIS A 520 21.25 -23.40 -21.19
C HIS A 520 21.23 -24.59 -22.17
N ASN A 521 21.06 -24.31 -23.46
CA ASN A 521 21.66 -25.10 -24.54
C ASN A 521 21.73 -24.31 -25.86
N CYS A 522 22.98 -23.97 -26.25
CA CYS A 522 23.56 -23.82 -27.62
C CYS A 522 22.96 -22.75 -28.58
N HIS A 523 23.63 -22.10 -29.55
CA HIS A 523 24.97 -22.21 -30.17
C HIS A 523 25.26 -20.94 -31.04
N LYS A 524 26.51 -20.44 -31.01
CA LYS A 524 27.25 -19.60 -32.00
C LYS A 524 26.87 -18.13 -32.32
N PRO A 525 27.88 -17.33 -32.76
CA PRO A 525 27.86 -15.86 -32.76
C PRO A 525 27.59 -15.28 -34.15
N ASP A 526 26.86 -14.17 -34.23
CA ASP A 526 26.97 -13.28 -35.38
C ASP A 526 26.90 -11.81 -34.95
N THR A 527 27.75 -11.06 -35.61
CA THR A 527 28.14 -9.66 -35.47
C THR A 527 26.99 -8.66 -35.56
N CYS A 528 27.01 -7.61 -34.73
CA CYS A 528 26.56 -6.29 -35.17
C CYS A 528 27.34 -5.18 -34.46
N LYS A 529 28.19 -4.49 -35.23
CA LYS A 529 28.80 -3.20 -34.91
C LYS A 529 27.76 -2.11 -35.16
N CYS A 530 27.59 -1.18 -34.21
CA CYS A 530 27.17 0.22 -34.44
C CYS A 530 27.91 1.05 -33.39
N ALA A 531 29.08 1.62 -33.72
CA ALA A 531 29.24 2.98 -34.24
C ALA A 531 28.79 4.05 -33.22
N PHE A 532 29.71 4.39 -32.32
CA PHE A 532 29.73 5.67 -31.61
C PHE A 532 29.93 6.79 -32.65
N LEU A 533 29.02 7.77 -32.67
CA LEU A 533 29.26 9.07 -33.30
C LEU A 533 29.33 10.12 -32.19
N PHE A 534 30.55 10.50 -31.83
CA PHE A 534 30.83 11.76 -31.17
C PHE A 534 30.64 12.87 -32.20
N VAL A 535 29.86 13.90 -31.87
CA VAL A 535 30.01 15.22 -32.47
C VAL A 535 30.11 16.23 -31.31
N LEU A 536 31.19 17.01 -31.42
CA LEU A 536 31.76 18.07 -30.56
C LEU A 536 30.85 18.78 -29.58
#